data_AF-A0AA91Q2H7-F1
#
_entry.id   AF-A0AA91Q2H7-F1
#
_cell.length_a   1.000
_cell.length_b   1.000
_cell.length_c   1.000
_cell.angle_alpha   90.00
_cell.angle_beta   90.00
_cell.angle_gamma   90.00
#
_symmetry.space_group_name_H-M   'P 1'
#
loop_
_entity.id
_entity.type
_entity.pdbx_description
1 polymer ?
#
loop_
_entity_poly.entity_id
_entity_poly.type
_entity_poly.pdbx_seq_one_letter_code
_entity_poly.pdbx_strand_id
1 'polypeptide(L)'
;MPSKLSSSEVYKDYRTTSKHLAYLAPPNEADKDILALDIPLLYLLPRDITPSFFTPTWDASLVHMLVVDFTGGGLPSAELRCSISFFIPIQSFDLLPLYRQFREPAHETHTSRDRHTEALFTLPVTCAGPQDQFSVDLKVRANPMLNKRVKGLTLKSISVKLKEVLECFDGGLPAHKEVELLTFSKDYDKLLTTEGVSETLSFVFPSENDWLALYDSSYRFEEGTVANASATFIRTKNYTKPIAGIPLTNTQSFSISGKLFTLRHEFQVKIKISHGRNLEFSVPFTVSPFNVASCNYLFSWIREECNMARDRFGRETVAEIASTHNHEAAQSILHLFCSPPTVYPFDRTGWKQLGYHIDSFGKSGTPVVAYID
;
A
#
# COMPACT_ATOMS: atom_id res chain seq x y z
N MET A 1 2.48 -7.21 20.01
CA MET A 1 1.45 -8.28 20.02
C MET A 1 0.79 -8.51 18.65
N PRO A 2 0.58 -9.77 18.21
CA PRO A 2 -0.36 -10.05 17.13
C PRO A 2 -1.78 -10.09 17.71
N SER A 3 -2.55 -9.02 17.55
CA SER A 3 -4.00 -9.09 17.69
C SER A 3 -4.52 -10.05 16.61
N LYS A 4 -5.05 -11.19 17.06
CA LYS A 4 -5.85 -12.08 16.22
C LYS A 4 -7.15 -11.34 15.98
N LEU A 5 -7.43 -10.96 14.74
CA LEU A 5 -8.76 -10.52 14.40
C LEU A 5 -9.73 -11.68 14.67
N SER A 6 -10.79 -11.40 15.43
CA SER A 6 -12.00 -12.21 15.33
C SER A 6 -12.68 -11.93 13.99
N SER A 7 -13.50 -12.86 13.49
CA SER A 7 -14.15 -12.80 12.17
C SER A 7 -15.29 -11.77 12.07
N SER A 8 -15.15 -10.63 12.75
CA SER A 8 -16.10 -9.52 12.80
C SER A 8 -15.46 -8.15 13.10
N GLU A 9 -14.14 -8.07 13.28
CA GLU A 9 -13.46 -6.82 13.65
C GLU A 9 -13.03 -6.04 12.39
N VAL A 10 -13.55 -4.82 12.21
CA VAL A 10 -13.22 -3.95 11.05
C VAL A 10 -11.98 -3.09 11.31
N TYR A 11 -11.47 -3.08 12.55
CA TYR A 11 -10.30 -2.32 12.97
C TYR A 11 -9.32 -3.24 13.70
N LYS A 12 -8.03 -2.96 13.54
CA LYS A 12 -6.95 -3.65 14.26
C LYS A 12 -6.19 -2.63 15.08
N ASP A 13 -6.39 -2.69 16.39
CA ASP A 13 -5.66 -1.82 17.31
C ASP A 13 -4.30 -2.43 17.63
N TYR A 14 -3.27 -1.57 17.55
CA TYR A 14 -1.94 -1.89 18.04
C TYR A 14 -1.65 -0.97 19.21
N ARG A 15 -1.70 -1.53 20.43
CA ARG A 15 -1.31 -0.78 21.61
C ARG A 15 0.20 -0.59 21.60
N THR A 16 0.63 0.66 21.41
CA THR A 16 2.03 1.04 21.17
C THR A 16 2.83 1.18 22.46
N THR A 17 2.21 1.65 23.54
CA THR A 17 2.83 1.77 24.86
C THR A 17 1.88 1.36 25.98
N SER A 18 2.34 0.49 26.87
CA SER A 18 1.69 0.22 28.17
C SER A 18 2.24 1.12 29.29
N LYS A 19 3.15 2.05 28.97
CA LYS A 19 3.62 3.05 29.94
C LYS A 19 2.45 3.97 30.29
N HIS A 20 1.79 3.65 31.40
CA HIS A 20 0.65 4.39 31.95
C HIS A 20 1.03 5.79 32.46
N LEU A 21 2.33 6.10 32.56
CA LEU A 21 2.83 7.34 33.10
C LEU A 21 3.86 7.94 32.12
N ALA A 22 3.42 8.92 31.34
CA ALA A 22 4.29 9.65 30.41
C ALA A 22 5.11 10.73 31.15
N TYR A 23 4.53 11.34 32.18
CA TYR A 23 5.17 12.38 32.98
C TYR A 23 4.69 12.31 34.42
N LEU A 24 5.62 12.51 35.36
CA LEU A 24 5.35 12.72 36.77
C LEU A 24 6.13 13.95 37.20
N ALA A 25 5.44 14.93 37.79
CA ALA A 25 6.11 16.13 38.28
C ALA A 25 7.15 15.76 39.34
N PRO A 26 8.37 16.33 39.27
CA PRO A 26 9.33 16.22 40.36
C PRO A 26 8.72 16.71 41.69
N PRO A 27 9.14 16.16 42.85
CA PRO A 27 8.57 16.55 44.14
C PRO A 27 8.59 18.06 44.42
N ASN A 28 9.58 18.78 43.89
CA ASN A 28 9.76 20.21 44.09
C ASN A 28 8.94 21.08 43.11
N GLU A 29 8.22 20.47 42.17
CA GLU A 29 7.46 21.15 41.11
C GLU A 29 6.02 20.64 41.00
N ALA A 30 5.57 19.82 41.96
CA ALA A 30 4.24 19.23 41.97
C ALA A 30 3.10 20.26 42.02
N ASP A 31 3.37 21.43 42.61
CA ASP A 31 2.40 22.52 42.76
C ASP A 31 2.44 23.55 41.61
N LYS A 32 3.30 23.35 40.60
CA LYS A 32 3.43 24.27 39.48
C LYS A 32 2.43 23.94 38.38
N ASP A 33 1.69 24.95 37.94
CA ASP A 33 0.82 24.83 36.78
C ASP A 33 1.64 24.63 35.50
N ILE A 34 1.18 23.71 34.66
CA ILE A 34 1.80 23.36 33.38
C ILE A 34 0.91 23.90 32.26
N LEU A 35 1.51 24.65 31.34
CA LEU A 35 0.82 25.17 30.16
C LEU A 35 0.69 24.10 29.07
N ALA A 36 1.77 23.36 28.81
CA ALA A 36 1.81 22.32 27.79
C ALA A 36 2.85 21.25 28.14
N LEU A 37 2.70 20.07 27.55
CA LEU A 37 3.63 18.96 27.63
C LEU A 37 3.88 18.44 26.22
N ASP A 38 5.14 18.43 25.80
CA ASP A 38 5.55 17.77 24.56
C ASP A 38 6.10 16.39 24.88
N ILE A 39 5.47 15.36 24.33
CA ILE A 39 5.80 13.96 24.54
C ILE A 39 6.38 13.43 23.23
N PRO A 40 7.71 13.32 23.10
CA PRO A 40 8.32 12.74 21.92
C PRO A 40 7.95 11.25 21.84
N LEU A 41 7.67 10.80 20.62
CA LEU A 41 7.29 9.42 20.33
C LEU A 41 8.13 8.90 19.16
N LEU A 42 8.73 7.73 19.35
CA LEU A 42 9.34 6.92 18.29
C LEU A 42 8.60 5.59 18.23
N TYR A 43 8.07 5.26 17.06
CA TYR A 43 7.25 4.08 16.86
C TYR A 43 7.76 3.25 15.68
N LEU A 44 7.96 1.96 15.93
CA LEU A 44 8.21 0.98 14.89
C LEU A 44 6.88 0.59 14.24
N LEU A 45 6.78 0.72 12.92
CA LEU A 45 5.63 0.17 12.21
C LEU A 45 5.66 -1.37 12.27
N PRO A 46 4.50 -2.05 12.45
CA PRO A 46 4.42 -3.50 12.29
C PRO A 46 4.91 -3.93 10.91
N ARG A 47 5.66 -5.04 10.84
CA ARG A 47 6.19 -5.55 9.55
C ARG A 47 5.10 -6.05 8.61
N ASP A 48 3.97 -6.48 9.16
CA ASP A 48 2.78 -6.94 8.43
C ASP A 48 1.77 -5.81 8.18
N ILE A 49 2.17 -4.54 8.35
CA ILE A 49 1.26 -3.42 8.10
C ILE A 49 0.95 -3.31 6.61
N THR A 50 -0.33 -3.29 6.28
CA THR A 50 -0.80 -3.04 4.92
C THR A 50 -0.64 -1.55 4.60
N PRO A 51 -0.38 -1.16 3.34
CA PRO A 51 -0.37 0.24 2.96
C PRO A 51 -1.76 0.87 3.08
N SER A 52 -1.83 2.17 3.36
CA SER A 52 -3.07 2.94 3.23
C SER A 52 -3.49 2.95 1.76
N PHE A 53 -4.79 2.81 1.49
CA PHE A 53 -5.27 2.50 0.14
C PHE A 53 -6.71 2.98 -0.06
N PHE A 54 -7.01 3.40 -1.29
CA PHE A 54 -8.38 3.56 -1.78
C PHE A 54 -8.50 3.06 -3.21
N THR A 55 -9.55 2.30 -3.49
CA THR A 55 -9.94 1.93 -4.85
C THR A 55 -11.35 2.40 -5.15
N PRO A 56 -11.54 3.21 -6.22
CA PRO A 56 -12.86 3.61 -6.65
C PRO A 56 -13.67 2.45 -7.23
N THR A 57 -13.02 1.40 -7.76
CA THR A 57 -13.70 0.25 -8.36
C THR A 57 -14.58 -0.49 -7.35
N TRP A 58 -14.13 -0.58 -6.11
CA TRP A 58 -14.83 -1.31 -5.04
C TRP A 58 -15.38 -0.42 -3.94
N ASP A 59 -15.13 0.89 -4.02
CA ASP A 59 -15.40 1.86 -2.95
C ASP A 59 -14.83 1.39 -1.59
N ALA A 60 -13.62 0.82 -1.64
CA ALA A 60 -12.94 0.24 -0.49
C ALA A 60 -11.77 1.13 -0.09
N SER A 61 -11.60 1.34 1.22
CA SER A 61 -10.47 2.10 1.77
C SER A 61 -9.86 1.42 2.98
N LEU A 62 -8.56 1.65 3.17
CA LEU A 62 -7.80 1.27 4.34
C LEU A 62 -7.03 2.50 4.81
N VAL A 63 -7.34 2.97 6.01
CA VAL A 63 -6.74 4.16 6.63
C VAL A 63 -6.09 3.79 7.95
N HIS A 64 -4.97 4.44 8.27
CA HIS A 64 -4.29 4.29 9.54
C HIS A 64 -4.43 5.57 10.36
N MET A 65 -4.67 5.40 11.65
CA MET A 65 -4.80 6.50 12.60
C MET A 65 -3.92 6.25 13.81
N LEU A 66 -3.20 7.28 14.26
CA LEU A 66 -2.64 7.34 15.60
C LEU A 66 -3.68 7.99 16.51
N VAL A 67 -4.17 7.20 17.46
CA VAL A 67 -5.10 7.67 18.49
C VAL A 67 -4.30 7.91 19.77
N VAL A 68 -4.41 9.12 20.30
CA VAL A 68 -3.76 9.55 21.54
C VAL A 68 -4.85 9.76 22.58
N ASP A 69 -4.93 8.84 23.53
CA ASP A 69 -5.77 8.97 24.71
C ASP A 69 -4.95 9.59 25.84
N PHE A 70 -5.33 10.81 26.24
CA PHE A 70 -4.75 11.52 27.35
C PHE A 70 -5.65 11.44 28.57
N THR A 71 -5.05 11.14 29.70
CA THR A 71 -5.67 11.19 31.02
C THR A 71 -4.71 11.90 31.96
N GLY A 72 -5.15 12.98 32.62
CA GLY A 72 -4.31 13.75 33.52
C GLY A 72 -5.10 14.58 34.53
N GLY A 73 -4.52 14.81 35.70
CA GLY A 73 -5.12 15.59 36.78
C GLY A 73 -4.49 15.24 38.12
N GLY A 74 -4.36 16.21 39.03
CA GLY A 74 -3.74 16.00 40.35
C GLY A 74 -4.64 15.23 41.34
N LEU A 75 -5.96 15.22 41.10
CA LEU A 75 -6.96 14.54 41.93
C LEU A 75 -7.93 13.75 41.03
N PRO A 76 -8.44 12.57 41.48
CA PRO A 76 -9.41 11.80 40.71
C PRO A 76 -10.69 12.59 40.36
N SER A 77 -11.06 13.58 41.17
CA SER A 77 -12.22 14.44 40.96
C SER A 77 -12.01 15.53 39.90
N ALA A 78 -10.78 15.79 39.48
CA ALA A 78 -10.40 16.80 38.49
C ALA A 78 -9.65 16.17 37.29
N GLU A 79 -9.86 14.87 37.06
CA GLU A 79 -9.25 14.13 35.96
C GLU A 79 -9.79 14.62 34.61
N LEU A 80 -8.91 15.15 33.78
CA LEU A 80 -9.16 15.47 32.38
C LEU A 80 -8.91 14.22 31.54
N ARG A 81 -9.87 13.88 30.67
CA ARG A 81 -9.73 12.84 29.66
C ARG A 81 -10.02 13.43 28.29
N CYS A 82 -9.13 13.20 27.33
CA CYS A 82 -9.40 13.52 25.93
C CYS A 82 -8.77 12.49 25.00
N SER A 83 -9.35 12.35 23.81
CA SER A 83 -8.85 11.47 22.76
C SER A 83 -8.68 12.29 21.49
N ILE A 84 -7.52 12.19 20.85
CA ILE A 84 -7.20 12.92 19.62
C ILE A 84 -6.66 11.92 18.61
N SER A 85 -7.15 12.00 17.37
CA SER A 85 -6.76 11.07 16.30
C SER A 85 -6.08 11.81 15.15
N PHE A 86 -4.98 11.24 14.65
CA PHE A 86 -4.21 11.75 13.53
C PHE A 86 -4.13 10.70 12.42
N PHE A 87 -4.44 11.07 11.19
CA PHE A 87 -4.27 10.19 10.05
C PHE A 87 -2.78 10.02 9.70
N ILE A 88 -2.36 8.78 9.49
CA ILE A 88 -0.97 8.45 9.09
C ILE A 88 -1.01 7.78 7.71
N PRO A 89 -0.48 8.41 6.66
CA PRO A 89 -0.34 7.77 5.36
C PRO A 89 0.78 6.71 5.40
N ILE A 90 0.45 5.48 5.01
CA ILE A 90 1.41 4.37 4.92
C ILE A 90 1.54 3.96 3.46
N GLN A 91 2.76 3.97 2.94
CA GLN A 91 3.13 3.44 1.62
C GLN A 91 4.05 2.25 1.80
N SER A 92 3.88 1.23 0.96
CA SER A 92 4.78 0.09 0.89
C SER A 92 5.48 0.04 -0.47
N PHE A 93 6.72 -0.43 -0.46
CA PHE A 93 7.58 -0.49 -1.65
C PHE A 93 8.01 -1.93 -1.95
N ASP A 94 7.23 -2.91 -1.51
CA ASP A 94 7.55 -4.34 -1.63
C ASP A 94 7.22 -4.90 -3.03
N LEU A 95 6.35 -4.21 -3.76
CA LEU A 95 5.86 -4.62 -5.07
C LEU A 95 6.44 -3.78 -6.23
N LEU A 96 7.66 -3.25 -6.11
CA LEU A 96 8.24 -2.44 -7.18
C LEU A 96 8.57 -3.30 -8.42
N PRO A 97 8.06 -2.98 -9.63
CA PRO A 97 8.24 -3.80 -10.85
C PRO A 97 9.70 -4.06 -11.26
N LEU A 98 10.64 -3.23 -10.79
CA LEU A 98 12.06 -3.41 -11.05
C LEU A 98 12.74 -4.45 -10.14
N TYR A 99 12.06 -4.96 -9.10
CA TYR A 99 12.64 -6.04 -8.30
C TYR A 99 12.87 -7.29 -9.14
N ARG A 100 14.00 -7.95 -8.87
CA ARG A 100 14.42 -9.15 -9.58
C ARG A 100 13.34 -10.24 -9.59
N GLN A 101 12.68 -10.46 -8.45
CA GLN A 101 11.62 -11.47 -8.32
C GLN A 101 10.47 -11.29 -9.32
N PHE A 102 10.25 -10.07 -9.82
CA PHE A 102 9.19 -9.78 -10.78
C PHE A 102 9.65 -9.76 -12.24
N ARG A 103 10.96 -9.87 -12.48
CA ARG A 103 11.58 -9.89 -13.80
C ARG A 103 12.06 -11.29 -14.21
N GLU A 104 11.92 -12.27 -13.33
CA GLU A 104 12.12 -13.67 -13.67
C GLU A 104 10.86 -14.19 -14.39
N PRO A 105 10.98 -14.69 -15.63
CA PRO A 105 9.82 -15.16 -16.37
C PRO A 105 9.10 -16.30 -15.66
N ALA A 106 7.77 -16.21 -15.56
CA ALA A 106 6.94 -17.29 -15.07
C ALA A 106 6.40 -18.11 -16.24
N HIS A 107 6.49 -19.43 -16.12
CA HIS A 107 5.99 -20.38 -17.11
C HIS A 107 4.98 -21.32 -16.46
N GLU A 108 3.79 -21.41 -17.04
CA GLU A 108 2.77 -22.37 -16.62
C GLU A 108 2.34 -23.23 -17.79
N THR A 109 2.27 -24.54 -17.56
CA THR A 109 1.79 -25.50 -18.54
C THR A 109 0.50 -26.13 -18.05
N HIS A 110 -0.57 -25.92 -18.81
CA HIS A 110 -1.90 -26.41 -18.51
C HIS A 110 -2.33 -27.41 -19.56
N THR A 111 -2.85 -28.55 -19.12
CA THR A 111 -3.32 -29.61 -20.00
C THR A 111 -4.83 -29.76 -19.88
N SER A 112 -5.52 -29.94 -21.00
CA SER A 112 -6.96 -30.20 -21.01
C SER A 112 -7.31 -31.47 -20.23
N ARG A 113 -8.55 -31.57 -19.72
CA ARG A 113 -8.98 -32.73 -18.91
C ARG A 113 -8.89 -34.07 -19.65
N ASP A 114 -9.13 -34.06 -20.96
CA ASP A 114 -8.98 -35.21 -21.87
C ASP A 114 -7.52 -35.43 -22.30
N ARG A 115 -6.60 -34.56 -21.87
CA ARG A 115 -5.16 -34.56 -22.12
C ARG A 115 -4.76 -34.39 -23.59
N HIS A 116 -5.68 -34.02 -24.47
CA HIS A 116 -5.39 -33.86 -25.90
C HIS A 116 -4.77 -32.52 -26.27
N THR A 117 -4.98 -31.49 -25.46
CA THR A 117 -4.45 -30.14 -25.69
C THR A 117 -3.60 -29.68 -24.52
N GLU A 118 -2.54 -28.97 -24.84
CA GLU A 118 -1.62 -28.35 -23.89
C GLU A 118 -1.50 -26.86 -24.23
N ALA A 119 -1.55 -26.01 -23.22
CA ALA A 119 -1.28 -24.59 -23.31
C ALA A 119 -0.08 -24.25 -22.43
N LEU A 120 0.91 -23.60 -23.02
CA LEU A 120 2.05 -23.00 -22.35
C LEU A 120 1.79 -21.50 -22.27
N PHE A 121 1.63 -21.00 -21.04
CA PHE A 121 1.48 -19.59 -20.73
C PHE A 121 2.79 -19.05 -20.15
N THR A 122 3.29 -17.95 -20.69
CA THR A 122 4.55 -17.34 -20.26
C THR A 122 4.35 -15.87 -19.99
N LEU A 123 4.78 -15.45 -18.80
CA LEU A 123 4.85 -14.06 -18.37
C LEU A 123 6.32 -13.67 -18.30
N PRO A 124 6.84 -12.85 -19.24
CA PRO A 124 8.20 -12.33 -19.17
C PRO A 124 8.45 -11.50 -17.91
N VAL A 125 7.42 -10.81 -17.43
CA VAL A 125 7.39 -10.09 -16.16
C VAL A 125 6.13 -10.45 -15.40
N THR A 126 6.24 -10.60 -14.08
CA THR A 126 5.11 -10.99 -13.20
C THR A 126 4.55 -9.82 -12.40
N CYS A 127 5.12 -8.62 -12.58
CA CYS A 127 4.59 -7.38 -12.03
C CYS A 127 4.56 -6.25 -13.05
N ALA A 128 3.50 -5.46 -13.03
CA ALA A 128 3.40 -4.18 -13.72
C ALA A 128 2.74 -3.14 -12.82
N GLY A 129 3.08 -1.87 -13.02
CA GLY A 129 2.37 -0.73 -12.47
C GLY A 129 1.61 0.05 -13.54
N PRO A 130 1.02 1.20 -13.15
CA PRO A 130 0.24 2.05 -14.04
C PRO A 130 1.02 2.51 -15.28
N GLN A 131 0.42 2.41 -16.47
CA GLN A 131 1.05 2.74 -17.77
C GLN A 131 2.23 1.86 -18.16
N ASP A 132 2.62 0.86 -17.37
CA ASP A 132 3.68 -0.06 -17.79
C ASP A 132 3.17 -0.92 -18.95
N GLN A 133 4.05 -1.09 -19.95
CA GLN A 133 3.84 -2.04 -21.02
C GLN A 133 4.33 -3.42 -20.59
N PHE A 134 3.51 -4.44 -20.81
CA PHE A 134 3.87 -5.83 -20.56
C PHE A 134 3.32 -6.74 -21.66
N SER A 135 3.84 -7.95 -21.75
CA SER A 135 3.37 -8.95 -22.71
C SER A 135 3.08 -10.29 -22.07
N VAL A 136 2.25 -11.06 -22.73
CA VAL A 136 1.90 -12.44 -22.38
C VAL A 136 2.11 -13.30 -23.61
N ASP A 137 2.89 -14.35 -23.48
CA ASP A 137 3.08 -15.33 -24.54
C ASP A 137 2.24 -16.57 -24.25
N LEU A 138 1.35 -16.92 -25.19
CA LEU A 138 0.52 -18.10 -25.10
C LEU A 138 0.78 -19.01 -26.30
N LYS A 139 1.16 -20.25 -26.02
CA LYS A 139 1.30 -21.30 -27.02
C LYS A 139 0.34 -22.44 -26.75
N VAL A 140 -0.58 -22.69 -27.67
CA VAL A 140 -1.55 -23.78 -27.60
C VAL A 140 -1.15 -24.85 -28.61
N ARG A 141 -1.01 -26.11 -28.18
CA ARG A 141 -0.61 -27.23 -29.06
C ARG A 141 -1.37 -28.51 -28.75
N ALA A 142 -1.45 -29.40 -29.72
CA ALA A 142 -1.89 -30.76 -29.48
C ALA A 142 -0.83 -31.48 -28.63
N ASN A 143 -1.27 -32.25 -27.63
CA ASN A 143 -0.37 -32.96 -26.73
C ASN A 143 0.43 -34.02 -27.54
N PRO A 144 1.78 -33.90 -27.61
CA PRO A 144 2.60 -34.82 -28.40
C PRO A 144 2.47 -36.28 -27.97
N MET A 145 2.18 -36.51 -26.68
CA MET A 145 2.09 -37.85 -26.09
C MET A 145 0.81 -38.60 -26.48
N LEU A 146 -0.23 -37.88 -26.94
CA LEU A 146 -1.56 -38.44 -27.20
C LEU A 146 -2.09 -38.16 -28.62
N ASN A 147 -1.25 -37.61 -29.49
CA ASN A 147 -1.65 -37.06 -30.79
C ASN A 147 -2.27 -38.08 -31.78
N LYS A 148 -2.13 -39.39 -31.51
CA LYS A 148 -2.68 -40.45 -32.38
C LYS A 148 -4.16 -40.78 -32.12
N ARG A 149 -4.81 -40.23 -31.08
CA ARG A 149 -6.15 -40.68 -30.66
C ARG A 149 -7.33 -39.80 -31.08
N VAL A 150 -7.11 -38.50 -31.38
CA VAL A 150 -8.22 -37.59 -31.74
C VAL A 150 -7.96 -36.96 -33.10
N LYS A 151 -8.82 -37.29 -34.07
CA LYS A 151 -8.80 -36.69 -35.41
C LYS A 151 -9.55 -35.37 -35.39
N GLY A 152 -8.99 -34.35 -36.05
CA GLY A 152 -9.70 -33.08 -36.31
C GLY A 152 -9.72 -32.08 -35.16
N LEU A 153 -8.82 -32.20 -34.18
CA LEU A 153 -8.68 -31.22 -33.10
C LEU A 153 -8.43 -29.82 -33.70
N THR A 154 -9.35 -28.89 -33.46
CA THR A 154 -9.32 -27.57 -34.10
C THR A 154 -9.43 -26.47 -33.05
N LEU A 155 -8.51 -25.50 -33.09
CA LEU A 155 -8.57 -24.33 -32.24
C LEU A 155 -9.65 -23.38 -32.78
N LYS A 156 -10.61 -23.02 -31.92
CA LYS A 156 -11.75 -22.15 -32.27
C LYS A 156 -11.61 -20.73 -31.74
N SER A 157 -11.14 -20.55 -30.52
CA SER A 157 -10.86 -19.21 -30.01
C SER A 157 -9.88 -19.24 -28.84
N ILE A 158 -9.18 -18.13 -28.67
CA ILE A 158 -8.37 -17.83 -27.48
C ILE A 158 -8.92 -16.52 -26.90
N SER A 159 -9.23 -16.52 -25.61
CA SER A 159 -9.53 -15.31 -24.86
C SER A 159 -8.63 -15.24 -23.62
N VAL A 160 -8.00 -14.08 -23.43
CA VAL A 160 -7.17 -13.79 -22.26
C VAL A 160 -7.71 -12.52 -21.63
N LYS A 161 -8.03 -12.57 -20.34
CA LYS A 161 -8.58 -11.44 -19.60
C LYS A 161 -7.74 -11.18 -18.37
N LEU A 162 -7.34 -9.94 -18.14
CA LEU A 162 -6.78 -9.53 -16.85
C LEU A 162 -7.94 -9.10 -15.96
N LYS A 163 -8.07 -9.73 -14.81
CA LYS A 163 -9.10 -9.46 -13.82
C LYS A 163 -8.49 -8.95 -12.53
N GLU A 164 -9.22 -8.05 -11.90
CA GLU A 164 -9.08 -7.70 -10.51
C GLU A 164 -10.09 -8.51 -9.70
N VAL A 165 -9.63 -9.14 -8.63
CA VAL A 165 -10.42 -10.01 -7.76
C VAL A 165 -10.33 -9.49 -6.34
N LEU A 166 -11.49 -9.12 -5.79
CA LEU A 166 -11.66 -8.75 -4.40
C LEU A 166 -12.18 -9.96 -3.61
N GLU A 167 -11.43 -10.37 -2.60
CA GLU A 167 -11.82 -11.40 -1.65
C GLU A 167 -11.91 -10.78 -0.26
N CYS A 168 -13.06 -10.90 0.39
CA CYS A 168 -13.27 -10.40 1.74
C CYS A 168 -13.41 -11.57 2.72
N PHE A 169 -12.74 -11.48 3.86
CA PHE A 169 -12.66 -12.57 4.85
C PHE A 169 -13.60 -12.39 6.04
N ASP A 170 -14.33 -11.26 6.09
CA ASP A 170 -15.19 -10.88 7.21
C ASP A 170 -16.69 -11.12 6.93
N GLY A 171 -17.42 -11.50 7.99
CA GLY A 171 -18.84 -11.87 7.94
C GLY A 171 -19.75 -10.67 7.70
N GLY A 172 -20.04 -10.37 6.43
CA GLY A 172 -20.93 -9.27 6.03
C GLY A 172 -20.51 -8.59 4.72
N LEU A 173 -19.27 -8.81 4.29
CA LEU A 173 -18.77 -8.37 2.99
C LEU A 173 -18.95 -9.48 1.93
N PRO A 174 -19.06 -9.13 0.64
CA PRO A 174 -19.12 -10.12 -0.43
C PRO A 174 -17.85 -10.97 -0.44
N ALA A 175 -17.99 -12.29 -0.31
CA ALA A 175 -16.85 -13.19 -0.18
C ALA A 175 -15.89 -13.12 -1.38
N HIS A 176 -16.41 -12.89 -2.58
CA HIS A 176 -15.62 -12.86 -3.80
C HIS A 176 -16.32 -12.03 -4.90
N LYS A 177 -15.62 -11.07 -5.47
CA LYS A 177 -16.06 -10.27 -6.63
C LYS A 177 -14.93 -10.12 -7.64
N GLU A 178 -15.27 -10.00 -8.91
CA GLU A 178 -14.32 -9.84 -10.01
C GLU A 178 -14.71 -8.69 -10.93
N VAL A 179 -13.73 -7.95 -11.41
CA VAL A 179 -13.89 -6.93 -12.48
C VAL A 179 -12.84 -7.19 -13.56
N GLU A 180 -13.26 -7.09 -14.83
CA GLU A 180 -12.37 -7.23 -15.98
C GLU A 180 -11.67 -5.91 -16.26
N LEU A 181 -10.33 -5.89 -16.23
CA LEU A 181 -9.53 -4.71 -16.52
C LEU A 181 -9.14 -4.62 -18.00
N LEU A 182 -8.68 -5.75 -18.55
CA LEU A 182 -8.26 -5.88 -19.95
C LEU A 182 -8.80 -7.17 -20.54
N THR A 183 -9.17 -7.15 -21.81
CA THR A 183 -9.64 -8.34 -22.53
C THR A 183 -9.01 -8.40 -23.91
N PHE A 184 -8.49 -9.57 -24.24
CA PHE A 184 -8.12 -9.98 -25.58
C PHE A 184 -8.97 -11.20 -25.97
N SER A 185 -9.47 -11.22 -27.21
CA SER A 185 -10.14 -12.37 -27.78
C SER A 185 -9.85 -12.45 -29.27
N LYS A 186 -9.50 -13.65 -29.74
CA LYS A 186 -9.26 -13.92 -31.16
C LYS A 186 -9.82 -15.28 -31.53
N ASP A 187 -10.58 -15.29 -32.60
CA ASP A 187 -11.13 -16.52 -33.17
C ASP A 187 -10.13 -17.15 -34.13
N TYR A 188 -10.19 -18.48 -34.18
CA TYR A 188 -9.37 -19.32 -35.03
C TYR A 188 -10.26 -20.34 -35.73
N ASP A 189 -9.77 -20.84 -36.85
CA ASP A 189 -10.30 -22.04 -37.47
C ASP A 189 -9.14 -22.87 -38.03
N LYS A 190 -8.22 -23.23 -37.14
CA LYS A 190 -6.97 -23.91 -37.50
C LYS A 190 -6.91 -25.28 -36.85
N LEU A 191 -6.46 -26.27 -37.62
CA LEU A 191 -6.13 -27.59 -37.10
C LEU A 191 -4.99 -27.44 -36.09
N LEU A 192 -5.17 -28.00 -34.90
CA LEU A 192 -4.18 -27.93 -33.85
C LEU A 192 -3.17 -29.08 -34.02
N THR A 193 -1.93 -28.73 -34.33
CA THR A 193 -0.82 -29.67 -34.46
C THR A 193 0.08 -29.65 -33.22
N THR A 194 1.11 -30.50 -33.18
CA THR A 194 2.12 -30.51 -32.11
C THR A 194 3.03 -29.30 -32.13
N GLU A 195 3.20 -28.62 -33.28
CA GLU A 195 3.91 -27.34 -33.35
C GLU A 195 3.13 -26.24 -32.64
N GLY A 196 1.80 -26.30 -32.73
CA GLY A 196 0.87 -25.42 -32.04
C GLY A 196 0.69 -24.05 -32.70
N VAL A 197 -0.12 -23.23 -32.07
CA VAL A 197 -0.36 -21.82 -32.39
C VAL A 197 0.23 -21.01 -31.24
N SER A 198 1.09 -20.04 -31.56
CA SER A 198 1.69 -19.13 -30.58
C SER A 198 1.20 -17.71 -30.83
N GLU A 199 0.87 -17.00 -29.77
CA GLU A 199 0.44 -15.60 -29.79
C GLU A 199 1.16 -14.83 -28.70
N THR A 200 1.70 -13.67 -29.05
CA THR A 200 2.26 -12.70 -28.10
C THR A 200 1.28 -11.56 -27.98
N LEU A 201 0.76 -11.36 -26.78
CA LEU A 201 -0.25 -10.35 -26.47
C LEU A 201 0.44 -9.21 -25.73
N SER A 202 0.43 -8.00 -26.30
CA SER A 202 0.99 -6.81 -25.65
C SER A 202 -0.13 -5.98 -25.04
N PHE A 203 0.08 -5.54 -23.80
CA PHE A 203 -0.86 -4.76 -23.03
C PHE A 203 -0.16 -3.54 -22.44
N VAL A 204 -0.96 -2.51 -22.14
CA VAL A 204 -0.55 -1.38 -21.30
C VAL A 204 -1.46 -1.41 -20.07
N PHE A 205 -0.88 -1.42 -18.87
CA PHE A 205 -1.66 -1.48 -17.66
C PHE A 205 -2.45 -0.17 -17.46
N PRO A 206 -3.76 -0.23 -17.13
CA PRO A 206 -4.56 0.97 -16.92
C PRO A 206 -4.00 1.88 -15.84
N SER A 207 -4.21 3.19 -15.99
CA SER A 207 -3.89 4.17 -14.95
C SER A 207 -5.11 5.04 -14.72
N GLU A 208 -5.37 5.31 -13.45
CA GLU A 208 -6.51 6.13 -13.03
C GLU A 208 -6.11 7.56 -12.72
N ASN A 209 -4.82 7.85 -12.52
CA ASN A 209 -4.31 9.18 -12.21
C ASN A 209 -2.82 9.31 -12.58
N ASP A 210 -2.37 10.56 -12.69
CA ASP A 210 -1.00 10.90 -13.11
C ASP A 210 -0.10 11.31 -11.92
N TRP A 211 -0.45 10.97 -10.67
CA TRP A 211 0.35 11.35 -9.49
C TRP A 211 1.77 10.78 -9.53
N LEU A 212 1.98 9.69 -10.27
CA LEU A 212 3.30 9.10 -10.49
C LEU A 212 4.25 10.00 -11.30
N ALA A 213 3.72 10.99 -12.05
CA ALA A 213 4.55 11.97 -12.74
C ALA A 213 5.43 12.78 -11.78
N LEU A 214 5.06 12.89 -10.50
CA LEU A 214 5.87 13.55 -9.46
C LEU A 214 7.19 12.80 -9.18
N TYR A 215 7.27 11.51 -9.50
CA TYR A 215 8.48 10.71 -9.34
C TYR A 215 9.29 10.60 -10.64
N ASP A 216 8.82 11.21 -11.74
CA ASP A 216 9.63 11.32 -12.94
C ASP A 216 10.73 12.35 -12.69
N SER A 217 11.98 11.89 -12.76
CA SER A 217 13.18 12.74 -12.70
C SER A 217 13.20 13.88 -13.72
N SER A 218 12.37 13.82 -14.76
CA SER A 218 12.19 14.89 -15.74
C SER A 218 11.32 16.06 -15.24
N TYR A 219 10.55 15.86 -14.17
CA TYR A 219 9.66 16.86 -13.60
C TYR A 219 10.47 17.91 -12.83
N ARG A 220 10.80 19.01 -13.52
CA ARG A 220 11.39 20.18 -12.88
C ARG A 220 10.27 20.97 -12.21
N PHE A 221 10.35 21.11 -10.89
CA PHE A 221 9.65 22.19 -10.21
C PHE A 221 10.23 23.50 -10.74
N GLU A 222 9.51 24.17 -11.65
CA GLU A 222 9.76 25.59 -11.87
C GLU A 222 9.24 26.33 -10.65
N GLU A 223 10.14 26.98 -9.89
CA GLU A 223 9.77 27.92 -8.84
C GLU A 223 9.07 29.14 -9.46
N GLY A 224 7.82 28.96 -9.88
CA GLY A 224 6.93 30.03 -10.32
C GLY A 224 6.11 30.52 -9.14
N THR A 225 6.11 31.84 -8.90
CA THR A 225 5.09 32.48 -8.06
C THR A 225 3.70 32.14 -8.61
N VAL A 226 2.90 31.43 -7.82
CA VAL A 226 1.53 31.03 -8.17
C VAL A 226 0.66 32.29 -8.26
N ALA A 227 0.57 32.88 -9.45
CA ALA A 227 -0.25 34.07 -9.68
C ALA A 227 -1.76 33.76 -9.60
N ASN A 228 -2.14 32.52 -9.90
CA ASN A 228 -3.48 31.99 -9.75
C ASN A 228 -3.37 30.52 -9.33
N ALA A 229 -4.00 30.14 -8.23
CA ALA A 229 -4.12 28.75 -7.82
C ALA A 229 -5.12 28.03 -8.76
N SER A 230 -4.68 27.66 -9.96
CA SER A 230 -5.41 26.71 -10.79
C SER A 230 -4.70 25.37 -10.74
N ALA A 231 -5.38 24.36 -10.20
CA ALA A 231 -4.98 22.96 -10.35
C ALA A 231 -5.05 22.61 -11.84
N THR A 232 -3.94 22.78 -12.56
CA THR A 232 -3.75 22.29 -13.93
C THR A 232 -3.10 20.90 -13.91
N PHE A 233 -3.36 20.12 -12.85
CA PHE A 233 -3.24 18.67 -12.92
C PHE A 233 -4.39 18.15 -13.79
N ILE A 234 -4.07 17.21 -14.67
CA ILE A 234 -4.84 16.80 -15.83
C ILE A 234 -6.35 16.66 -15.53
N ARG A 235 -7.14 17.52 -16.18
CA ARG A 235 -8.61 17.49 -16.19
C ARG A 235 -9.10 16.35 -17.08
N THR A 236 -9.30 15.16 -16.54
CA THR A 236 -10.22 14.18 -17.19
C THR A 236 -11.12 13.40 -16.24
N LYS A 237 -10.97 13.48 -14.91
CA LYS A 237 -12.00 13.02 -13.97
C LYS A 237 -12.09 13.98 -12.80
N ASN A 238 -13.31 14.36 -12.40
CA ASN A 238 -13.56 15.04 -11.13
C ASN A 238 -13.15 14.07 -10.02
N TYR A 239 -11.90 14.12 -9.56
CA TYR A 239 -11.49 13.28 -8.44
C TYR A 239 -12.18 13.78 -7.18
N THR A 240 -12.85 12.86 -6.49
CA THR A 240 -13.26 13.05 -5.11
C THR A 240 -12.03 13.40 -4.29
N LYS A 241 -12.15 14.41 -3.42
CA LYS A 241 -11.07 14.81 -2.51
C LYS A 241 -10.48 13.55 -1.86
N PRO A 242 -9.16 13.31 -1.92
CA PRO A 242 -8.57 12.11 -1.36
C PRO A 242 -8.93 12.03 0.12
N ILE A 243 -9.31 10.83 0.57
CA ILE A 243 -9.61 10.56 1.97
C ILE A 243 -8.34 10.86 2.78
N ALA A 244 -8.49 11.53 3.92
CA ALA A 244 -7.37 11.86 4.78
C ALA A 244 -6.59 10.58 5.18
N GLY A 245 -5.26 10.64 5.12
CA GLY A 245 -4.40 9.49 5.44
C GLY A 245 -4.17 8.52 4.28
N ILE A 246 -4.66 8.81 3.07
CA ILE A 246 -4.39 8.00 1.88
C ILE A 246 -3.36 8.72 0.99
N PRO A 247 -2.21 8.09 0.71
CA PRO A 247 -1.25 8.61 -0.25
C PRO A 247 -1.88 8.76 -1.64
N LEU A 248 -1.57 9.84 -2.35
CA LEU A 248 -2.09 10.11 -3.70
C LEU A 248 -1.74 8.99 -4.70
N THR A 249 -0.62 8.30 -4.51
CA THR A 249 -0.20 7.16 -5.33
C THR A 249 -1.07 5.92 -5.14
N ASN A 250 -1.77 5.84 -4.01
CA ASN A 250 -2.52 4.66 -3.57
C ASN A 250 -4.03 4.85 -3.76
N THR A 251 -4.44 5.77 -4.63
CA THR A 251 -5.83 6.03 -5.02
C THR A 251 -6.21 5.35 -6.34
N GLN A 252 -5.51 4.27 -6.69
CA GLN A 252 -5.75 3.42 -7.86
C GLN A 252 -5.50 1.98 -7.47
N SER A 253 -6.04 1.02 -8.21
CA SER A 253 -5.90 -0.39 -7.86
C SER A 253 -4.45 -0.90 -7.92
N PHE A 254 -4.06 -1.68 -6.91
CA PHE A 254 -2.85 -2.48 -6.89
C PHE A 254 -3.03 -3.72 -6.01
N SER A 255 -2.13 -4.70 -6.13
CA SER A 255 -2.23 -5.95 -5.38
C SER A 255 -1.97 -5.72 -3.89
N ILE A 256 -2.92 -6.10 -3.04
CA ILE A 256 -2.85 -5.96 -1.57
C ILE A 256 -3.36 -7.24 -0.93
N SER A 257 -2.62 -7.78 0.02
CA SER A 257 -3.09 -8.87 0.88
C SER A 257 -3.20 -8.37 2.31
N GLY A 258 -4.43 -8.16 2.77
CA GLY A 258 -4.73 -7.76 4.14
C GLY A 258 -5.39 -8.88 4.94
N LYS A 259 -5.72 -8.58 6.20
CA LYS A 259 -6.46 -9.51 7.06
C LYS A 259 -7.97 -9.44 6.84
N LEU A 260 -8.48 -8.30 6.38
CA LEU A 260 -9.91 -8.06 6.12
C LEU A 260 -10.30 -8.42 4.69
N PHE A 261 -9.44 -8.07 3.75
CA PHE A 261 -9.64 -8.35 2.35
C PHE A 261 -8.29 -8.53 1.64
N THR A 262 -8.35 -9.18 0.48
CA THR A 262 -7.27 -9.27 -0.48
C THR A 262 -7.77 -8.76 -1.82
N LEU A 263 -6.97 -7.89 -2.44
CA LEU A 263 -7.14 -7.44 -3.81
C LEU A 263 -6.03 -8.06 -4.64
N ARG A 264 -6.39 -8.97 -5.53
CA ARG A 264 -5.45 -9.75 -6.34
C ARG A 264 -5.76 -9.60 -7.82
N HIS A 265 -4.74 -9.75 -8.65
CA HIS A 265 -4.89 -9.68 -10.09
C HIS A 265 -4.55 -11.04 -10.70
N GLU A 266 -5.34 -11.47 -11.68
CA GLU A 266 -5.11 -12.73 -12.38
C GLU A 266 -5.47 -12.65 -13.86
N PHE A 267 -4.71 -13.36 -14.68
CA PHE A 267 -5.09 -13.65 -16.06
C PHE A 267 -6.02 -14.83 -16.09
N GLN A 268 -7.26 -14.63 -16.54
CA GLN A 268 -8.16 -15.72 -16.91
C GLN A 268 -7.97 -16.05 -18.40
N VAL A 269 -7.54 -17.27 -18.68
CA VAL A 269 -7.33 -17.78 -20.05
C VAL A 269 -8.42 -18.78 -20.39
N LYS A 270 -9.10 -18.57 -21.52
CA LYS A 270 -10.13 -19.47 -22.06
C LYS A 270 -9.78 -19.86 -23.49
N ILE A 271 -9.59 -21.14 -23.72
CA ILE A 271 -9.25 -21.71 -25.03
C ILE A 271 -10.39 -22.63 -25.45
N LYS A 272 -11.06 -22.28 -26.55
CA LYS A 272 -12.13 -23.09 -27.13
C LYS A 272 -11.59 -24.00 -28.22
N ILE A 273 -11.96 -25.27 -28.13
CA ILE A 273 -11.45 -26.33 -29.00
C ILE A 273 -12.63 -27.12 -29.54
N SER A 274 -12.65 -27.36 -30.85
CA SER A 274 -13.60 -28.29 -31.46
C SER A 274 -12.97 -29.68 -31.56
N HIS A 275 -13.82 -30.70 -31.40
CA HIS A 275 -13.42 -32.11 -31.30
C HIS A 275 -12.50 -32.43 -30.11
N GLY A 276 -12.49 -31.57 -29.08
CA GLY A 276 -11.76 -31.78 -27.82
C GLY A 276 -12.41 -31.01 -26.67
N ARG A 277 -11.86 -31.13 -25.46
CA ARG A 277 -12.29 -30.33 -24.30
C ARG A 277 -11.66 -28.95 -24.32
N ASN A 278 -12.47 -27.92 -24.04
CA ASN A 278 -12.01 -26.58 -23.76
C ASN A 278 -11.03 -26.57 -22.57
N LEU A 279 -10.11 -25.62 -22.58
CA LEU A 279 -9.14 -25.40 -21.53
C LEU A 279 -9.36 -24.01 -20.92
N GLU A 280 -9.47 -23.95 -19.61
CA GLU A 280 -9.66 -22.73 -18.84
C GLU A 280 -8.81 -22.80 -17.58
N PHE A 281 -8.04 -21.74 -17.33
CA PHE A 281 -7.15 -21.61 -16.17
C PHE A 281 -6.92 -20.14 -15.81
N SER A 282 -6.52 -19.89 -14.56
CA SER A 282 -6.14 -18.58 -14.05
C SER A 282 -4.68 -18.56 -13.65
N VAL A 283 -3.97 -17.48 -13.99
CA VAL A 283 -2.54 -17.27 -13.65
C VAL A 283 -2.41 -15.98 -12.83
N PRO A 284 -1.80 -15.99 -11.65
CA PRO A 284 -1.66 -14.79 -10.82
C PRO A 284 -0.75 -13.74 -11.49
N PHE A 285 -1.06 -12.47 -11.26
CA PHE A 285 -0.26 -11.33 -11.70
C PHE A 285 -0.17 -10.29 -10.57
N THR A 286 1.01 -9.69 -10.40
CA THR A 286 1.21 -8.68 -9.35
C THR A 286 1.01 -7.30 -9.94
N VAL A 287 0.22 -6.45 -9.29
CA VAL A 287 0.09 -5.05 -9.68
C VAL A 287 0.72 -4.18 -8.61
N SER A 288 1.60 -3.28 -9.05
CA SER A 288 2.26 -2.30 -8.19
C SER A 288 1.49 -0.98 -8.17
N PRO A 289 1.50 -0.22 -7.06
CA PRO A 289 1.07 1.17 -7.08
C PRO A 289 2.00 2.09 -7.89
N PHE A 290 3.21 1.63 -8.24
CA PHE A 290 4.24 2.41 -8.94
C PHE A 290 4.62 1.78 -10.27
N ASN A 291 4.89 2.63 -11.26
CA ASN A 291 5.33 2.19 -12.58
C ASN A 291 6.85 2.01 -12.65
N VAL A 292 7.34 1.37 -13.72
CA VAL A 292 8.77 1.11 -13.95
C VAL A 292 9.58 2.41 -13.99
N ALA A 293 9.04 3.48 -14.58
CA ALA A 293 9.73 4.76 -14.71
C ALA A 293 10.04 5.40 -13.34
N SER A 294 9.06 5.39 -12.41
CA SER A 294 9.21 5.94 -11.06
C SER A 294 10.13 5.11 -10.17
N CYS A 295 10.31 3.81 -10.45
CA CYS A 295 11.06 2.92 -9.57
C CYS A 295 12.53 3.34 -9.36
N ASN A 296 13.19 3.92 -10.37
CA ASN A 296 14.58 4.35 -10.23
C ASN A 296 14.73 5.45 -9.17
N TYR A 297 13.84 6.45 -9.21
CA TYR A 297 13.79 7.50 -8.21
C TYR A 297 13.47 6.91 -6.83
N LEU A 298 12.45 6.05 -6.75
CA LEU A 298 12.03 5.42 -5.50
C LEU A 298 13.14 4.60 -4.86
N PHE A 299 13.94 3.85 -5.64
CA PHE A 299 15.09 3.13 -5.09
C PHE A 299 16.17 4.04 -4.54
N SER A 300 16.44 5.17 -5.20
CA SER A 300 17.38 6.16 -4.68
C SER A 300 16.87 6.72 -3.36
N TRP A 301 15.59 7.07 -3.29
CA TRP A 301 14.96 7.60 -2.10
C TRP A 301 14.95 6.59 -0.95
N ILE A 302 14.54 5.34 -1.19
CA ILE A 302 14.56 4.26 -0.18
C ILE A 302 15.98 4.03 0.35
N ARG A 303 16.99 4.05 -0.52
CA ARG A 303 18.39 3.91 -0.12
C ARG A 303 18.84 5.06 0.78
N GLU A 304 18.45 6.29 0.44
CA GLU A 304 18.77 7.47 1.23
C GLU A 304 18.14 7.42 2.62
N GLU A 305 16.86 7.07 2.72
CA GLU A 305 16.17 6.88 4.00
C GLU A 305 16.84 5.79 4.86
N CYS A 306 17.31 4.71 4.23
CA CYS A 306 18.08 3.67 4.91
C CYS A 306 19.44 4.17 5.41
N ASN A 307 20.11 5.06 4.68
CA ASN A 307 21.36 5.69 5.13
C ASN A 307 21.11 6.65 6.28
N MET A 308 20.10 7.51 6.16
CA MET A 308 19.69 8.44 7.23
C MET A 308 19.33 7.70 8.52
N ALA A 309 18.63 6.57 8.43
CA ALA A 309 18.33 5.74 9.60
C ALA A 309 19.61 5.18 10.24
N ARG A 310 20.59 4.75 9.45
CA ARG A 310 21.89 4.25 9.97
C ARG A 310 22.70 5.35 10.62
N ASP A 311 22.67 6.56 10.08
CA ASP A 311 23.39 7.70 10.65
C ASP A 311 22.73 8.19 11.95
N ARG A 312 21.39 8.16 12.02
CA ARG A 312 20.63 8.59 13.20
C ARG A 312 20.67 7.58 14.35
N PHE A 313 20.48 6.30 14.06
CA PHE A 313 20.30 5.26 15.08
C PHE A 313 21.52 4.36 15.27
N GLY A 314 22.51 4.43 14.37
CA GLY A 314 23.67 3.55 14.37
C GLY A 314 23.43 2.25 13.58
N ARG A 315 24.47 1.80 12.87
CA ARG A 315 24.41 0.61 12.00
C ARG A 315 24.02 -0.66 12.75
N GLU A 316 24.58 -0.87 13.94
CA GLU A 316 24.36 -2.08 14.74
C GLU A 316 22.90 -2.16 15.23
N THR A 317 22.40 -1.05 15.77
CA THR A 317 21.00 -0.93 16.23
C THR A 317 20.02 -1.16 15.09
N VAL A 318 20.24 -0.57 13.91
CA VAL A 318 19.37 -0.80 12.76
C VAL A 318 19.38 -2.28 12.34
N ALA A 319 20.54 -2.92 12.32
CA ALA A 319 20.64 -4.36 11.99
C ALA A 319 19.96 -5.25 13.04
N GLU A 320 20.09 -4.92 14.32
CA GLU A 320 19.42 -5.61 15.42
C GLU A 320 17.91 -5.50 15.31
N ILE A 321 17.37 -4.28 15.13
CA ILE A 321 15.93 -4.05 14.92
C ILE A 321 15.44 -4.81 13.66
N ALA A 322 16.19 -4.74 12.56
CA ALA A 322 15.83 -5.39 11.30
C ALA A 322 15.85 -6.93 11.37
N SER A 323 16.68 -7.53 12.22
CA SER A 323 16.73 -8.99 12.46
C SER A 323 15.76 -9.47 13.55
N THR A 324 15.31 -8.58 14.44
CA THR A 324 14.43 -8.95 15.55
C THR A 324 12.99 -9.18 15.08
N HIS A 325 12.49 -10.41 15.28
CA HIS A 325 11.09 -10.76 14.98
C HIS A 325 10.11 -10.37 16.08
N ASN A 326 10.60 -10.18 17.32
CA ASN A 326 9.76 -9.72 18.43
C ASN A 326 9.63 -8.18 18.38
N HIS A 327 8.46 -7.71 17.98
CA HIS A 327 8.17 -6.28 17.86
C HIS A 327 8.38 -5.49 19.17
N GLU A 328 8.04 -6.07 20.33
CA GLU A 328 8.19 -5.39 21.62
C GLU A 328 9.66 -5.23 22.03
N ALA A 329 10.49 -6.23 21.73
CA ALA A 329 11.93 -6.13 21.93
C ALA A 329 12.55 -5.06 21.03
N ALA A 330 12.18 -5.05 19.74
CA ALA A 330 12.63 -4.04 18.78
C ALA A 330 12.18 -2.62 19.16
N GLN A 331 10.93 -2.47 19.60
CA GLN A 331 10.38 -1.20 20.08
C GLN A 331 11.11 -0.72 21.35
N SER A 332 11.50 -1.63 22.24
CA SER A 332 12.27 -1.30 23.45
C SER A 332 13.65 -0.73 23.14
N ILE A 333 14.31 -1.25 22.08
CA ILE A 333 15.58 -0.70 21.58
C ILE A 333 15.37 0.73 21.05
N LEU A 334 14.32 0.96 20.25
CA LEU A 334 14.01 2.29 19.70
C LEU A 334 13.68 3.32 20.78
N HIS A 335 13.06 2.91 21.89
CA HIS A 335 12.76 3.81 22.99
C HIS A 335 14.02 4.44 23.62
N LEU A 336 15.20 3.84 23.47
CA LEU A 336 16.46 4.43 23.94
C LEU A 336 16.84 5.70 23.18
N PHE A 337 16.31 5.88 21.97
CA PHE A 337 16.53 7.06 21.12
C PHE A 337 15.43 8.11 21.28
N CYS A 338 14.43 7.84 22.12
CA CYS A 338 13.36 8.77 22.40
C CYS A 338 13.83 9.80 23.42
N SER A 339 13.70 11.09 23.10
CA SER A 339 14.00 12.16 24.05
C SER A 339 13.04 12.10 25.26
N PRO A 340 13.40 12.68 26.41
CA PRO A 340 12.45 12.85 27.51
C PRO A 340 11.36 13.86 27.15
N PRO A 341 10.17 13.81 27.79
CA PRO A 341 9.15 14.83 27.63
C PRO A 341 9.66 16.23 28.01
N THR A 342 9.19 17.25 27.29
CA THR A 342 9.49 18.65 27.58
C THR A 342 8.27 19.30 28.21
N VAL A 343 8.47 19.89 29.39
CA VAL A 343 7.41 20.58 30.16
C VAL A 343 7.50 22.07 29.89
N TYR A 344 6.37 22.67 29.52
CA TYR A 344 6.25 24.12 29.36
C TYR A 344 5.49 24.66 30.57
N PRO A 345 6.15 25.40 31.48
CA PRO A 345 5.49 25.94 32.67
C PRO A 345 4.43 26.98 32.28
N PHE A 346 3.44 27.17 33.14
CA PHE A 346 2.45 28.24 33.00
C PHE A 346 3.04 29.61 33.37
N ASP A 347 3.95 30.11 32.54
CA ASP A 347 4.54 31.43 32.66
C ASP A 347 4.88 32.02 31.27
N ARG A 348 5.41 33.25 31.26
CA ARG A 348 5.83 33.92 30.02
C ARG A 348 6.95 33.19 29.28
N THR A 349 7.75 32.41 29.99
CA THR A 349 8.87 31.66 29.39
C THR A 349 8.36 30.45 28.63
N GLY A 350 7.47 29.65 29.24
CA GLY A 350 6.78 28.54 28.57
C GLY A 350 5.92 29.03 27.40
N TRP A 351 5.23 30.15 27.57
CA TRP A 351 4.46 30.80 26.51
C TRP A 351 5.31 31.16 25.29
N LYS A 352 6.46 31.80 25.51
CA LYS A 352 7.42 32.14 24.44
C LYS A 352 8.03 30.90 23.80
N GLN A 353 8.35 29.87 24.59
CA GLN A 353 8.92 28.61 24.08
C GLN A 353 7.97 27.87 23.14
N LEU A 354 6.65 28.00 23.36
CA LEU A 354 5.62 27.45 22.46
C LEU A 354 5.41 28.30 21.18
N GLY A 355 6.18 29.38 21.00
CA GLY A 355 6.08 30.25 19.82
C GLY A 355 4.95 31.28 19.89
N TYR A 356 4.34 31.50 21.06
CA TYR A 356 3.29 32.50 21.22
C TYR A 356 3.84 33.89 21.53
N HIS A 357 3.14 34.92 21.06
CA HIS A 357 3.51 36.31 21.31
C HIS A 357 3.42 36.66 22.82
N ILE A 358 4.50 37.21 23.40
CA ILE A 358 4.65 37.36 24.85
C ILE A 358 3.63 38.32 25.49
N ASP A 359 3.23 39.37 24.76
CA ASP A 359 2.26 40.37 25.23
C ASP A 359 0.81 39.86 25.23
N SER A 360 0.60 38.64 24.71
CA SER A 360 -0.69 37.97 24.71
C SER A 360 -0.86 37.03 25.91
N PHE A 361 0.20 36.82 26.71
CA PHE A 361 0.14 35.98 27.91
C PHE A 361 -0.86 36.56 28.92
N GLY A 362 -1.84 35.73 29.33
CA GLY A 362 -2.87 36.09 30.30
C GLY A 362 -4.08 36.86 29.74
N LYS A 363 -4.14 37.12 28.43
CA LYS A 363 -5.34 37.71 27.79
C LYS A 363 -6.38 36.62 27.49
N SER A 364 -7.60 36.81 28.00
CA SER A 364 -8.73 35.88 27.79
C SER A 364 -9.64 36.33 26.64
N GLY A 365 -10.33 35.37 26.01
CA GLY A 365 -11.38 35.64 25.02
C GLY A 365 -10.98 35.48 23.54
N THR A 366 -9.72 35.14 23.25
CA THR A 366 -9.24 34.87 21.88
C THR A 366 -8.73 33.42 21.80
N PRO A 367 -9.07 32.65 20.74
CA PRO A 367 -8.56 31.29 20.59
C PRO A 367 -7.03 31.29 20.54
N VAL A 368 -6.40 30.33 21.21
CA VAL A 368 -4.93 30.24 21.40
C VAL A 368 -4.16 30.28 20.06
N VAL A 369 -4.76 29.78 19.00
CA VAL A 369 -4.22 29.80 17.62
C VAL A 369 -3.99 31.22 17.10
N ALA A 370 -4.77 32.21 17.56
CA ALA A 370 -4.63 33.62 17.17
C ALA A 370 -3.44 34.33 17.82
N TYR A 371 -2.69 33.64 18.69
CA TYR A 371 -1.50 34.16 19.35
C TYR A 371 -0.19 33.54 18.83
N ILE A 372 -0.27 32.69 17.80
CA ILE A 372 0.87 32.18 17.03
C ILE A 372 1.26 33.28 16.03
N ASP A 373 2.54 33.63 15.96
CA ASP A 373 3.08 34.55 14.95
C ASP A 373 3.01 33.97 13.52
#